data_AF-A0A964H5W5-F1
#
_entry.id   AF-A0A964H5W5-F1
#
_cell.length_a   1.000
_cell.length_b   1.000
_cell.length_c   1.000
_cell.angle_alpha   90.00
_cell.angle_beta   90.00
_cell.angle_gamma   90.00
#
_symmetry.space_group_name_H-M   'P 1'
#
loop_
_entity.id
_entity.type
_entity.pdbx_description
1 polymer ?
#
loop_
_entity_poly.entity_id
_entity_poly.type
_entity_poly.pdbx_seq_one_letter_code
_entity_poly.pdbx_strand_id
1 'polypeptide(L)'
;MNYIYIFTGDNRWEERLKRGVELMEEKGLDPNETLFAVNDVKSIYYLRERGFKALNLDAPIDLFNLATKGDKVYLITPEENTLPLINYYPFLEKVEV
;
A
#
# COMPACT_ATOMS: atom_id res chain seq x y z
N MET A 1 7.85 3.00 -7.83
CA MET A 1 6.86 3.52 -6.85
C MET A 1 6.80 2.58 -5.65
N ASN A 2 6.55 3.11 -4.46
CA ASN A 2 6.32 2.33 -3.25
C ASN A 2 4.84 2.40 -2.91
N TYR A 3 4.26 1.27 -2.53
CA TYR A 3 2.88 1.17 -2.12
C TYR A 3 2.80 0.56 -0.72
N ILE A 4 2.04 1.21 0.16
CA ILE A 4 1.77 0.71 1.50
C ILE A 4 0.27 0.52 1.61
N TYR A 5 -0.18 -0.73 1.47
CA TYR A 5 -1.58 -1.09 1.73
C TYR A 5 -1.79 -1.23 3.23
N ILE A 6 -2.84 -0.59 3.74
CA ILE A 6 -3.19 -0.61 5.15
C ILE A 6 -4.66 -1.00 5.25
N PHE A 7 -4.93 -2.11 5.93
CA PHE A 7 -6.31 -2.49 6.20
C PHE A 7 -6.93 -1.54 7.24
N THR A 8 -7.98 -0.84 6.82
CA THR A 8 -8.65 0.17 7.67
C THR A 8 -10.13 -0.13 7.90
N GLY A 9 -10.59 -1.33 7.51
CA GLY A 9 -11.98 -1.77 7.65
C GLY A 9 -12.44 -2.13 9.08
N ASP A 10 -11.60 -1.94 10.10
CA ASP A 10 -11.93 -2.24 11.50
C ASP A 10 -11.54 -1.11 12.47
N ASN A 11 -11.74 -1.32 13.77
CA ASN A 11 -11.48 -0.31 14.81
C ASN A 11 -10.00 -0.02 15.09
N ARG A 12 -9.05 -0.77 14.48
CA ARG A 12 -7.60 -0.59 14.67
C ARG A 12 -6.95 0.22 13.55
N TRP A 13 -7.74 0.83 12.68
CA TRP A 13 -7.26 1.62 11.54
C TRP A 13 -6.24 2.70 11.92
N GLU A 14 -6.44 3.46 13.02
CA GLU A 14 -5.50 4.52 13.45
C GLU A 14 -4.10 3.98 13.78
N GLU A 15 -4.07 2.85 14.49
CA GLU A 15 -2.83 2.17 14.87
C GLU A 15 -2.09 1.69 13.62
N ARG A 16 -2.81 1.07 12.67
CA ARG A 16 -2.20 0.60 11.42
C ARG A 16 -1.74 1.74 10.51
N LEU A 17 -2.44 2.87 10.48
CA LEU A 17 -2.00 4.06 9.76
C LEU A 17 -0.69 4.60 10.33
N LYS A 18 -0.55 4.68 11.66
CA LYS A 18 0.71 5.08 12.31
C LYS A 18 1.83 4.10 11.96
N ARG A 19 1.57 2.79 12.07
CA ARG A 19 2.54 1.76 11.70
C ARG A 19 2.97 1.85 10.24
N GLY A 20 2.07 2.21 9.33
CA GLY A 20 2.38 2.41 7.92
C GLY A 20 3.34 3.57 7.67
N VAL A 21 3.17 4.67 8.40
CA VAL A 21 4.10 5.80 8.34
C VAL A 21 5.46 5.42 8.93
N GLU A 22 5.48 4.77 10.10
CA GLU A 22 6.71 4.26 10.71
C GLU A 22 7.45 3.29 9.77
N LEU A 23 6.73 2.37 9.12
CA LEU A 23 7.30 1.44 8.16
C LEU A 23 7.96 2.17 6.98
N MET A 24 7.31 3.21 6.46
CA MET A 24 7.87 4.03 5.38
C MET A 24 9.21 4.65 5.79
N GLU A 25 9.27 5.21 7.02
CA GLU A 25 10.46 5.83 7.60
C GLU A 25 11.56 4.79 7.88
N GLU A 26 11.23 3.67 8.52
CA GLU A 26 12.14 2.55 8.83
C GLU A 26 12.79 1.98 7.56
N LYS A 27 12.04 1.93 6.46
CA LYS A 27 12.52 1.44 5.16
C LYS A 27 13.20 2.52 4.32
N GLY A 28 13.24 3.77 4.80
CA GLY A 28 13.85 4.90 4.09
C GLY A 28 13.19 5.16 2.73
N LEU A 29 11.87 4.95 2.62
CA LEU A 29 11.13 5.17 1.38
C LEU A 29 10.89 6.66 1.16
N ASP A 30 11.04 7.13 -0.08
CA ASP A 30 10.75 8.52 -0.43
C ASP A 30 9.22 8.78 -0.33
N PRO A 31 8.76 9.75 0.49
CA PRO A 31 7.35 10.10 0.59
C PRO A 31 6.72 10.54 -0.74
N ASN A 32 7.49 11.16 -1.64
CA ASN A 32 7.00 11.57 -2.96
C ASN A 32 6.78 10.39 -3.90
N GLU A 33 7.48 9.29 -3.66
CA GLU A 33 7.34 8.03 -4.40
C GLU A 33 6.57 6.98 -3.60
N THR A 34 5.89 7.36 -2.52
CA THR A 34 5.10 6.43 -1.70
C THR A 34 3.62 6.77 -1.78
N LEU A 35 2.81 5.76 -2.12
CA LEU A 35 1.35 5.84 -2.13
C LEU A 35 0.77 4.92 -1.06
N PHE A 36 0.00 5.49 -0.14
CA PHE A 36 -0.76 4.72 0.83
C PHE A 36 -2.09 4.27 0.21
N ALA A 37 -2.36 2.97 0.26
CA ALA A 37 -3.64 2.40 -0.14
C ALA A 37 -4.43 2.01 1.12
N VAL A 38 -5.66 2.50 1.25
CA VAL A 38 -6.53 2.30 2.41
C VAL A 38 -7.95 1.95 1.95
N ASN A 39 -8.80 1.43 2.83
CA ASN A 39 -10.14 0.93 2.47
C ASN A 39 -11.28 1.95 2.68
N ASP A 40 -10.98 3.12 3.25
CA ASP A 40 -12.01 4.08 3.60
C ASP A 40 -11.54 5.54 3.44
N VAL A 41 -12.53 6.42 3.29
CA VAL A 41 -12.32 7.85 3.02
C VAL A 41 -11.71 8.57 4.23
N LYS A 42 -12.05 8.19 5.46
CA LYS A 42 -11.53 8.85 6.68
C LYS A 42 -10.02 8.67 6.78
N SER A 43 -9.53 7.48 6.46
CA SER A 43 -8.10 7.16 6.41
C SER A 43 -7.35 7.95 5.33
N ILE A 44 -7.98 8.22 4.18
CA ILE A 44 -7.42 9.09 3.14
C ILE A 44 -7.25 10.51 3.65
N TYR A 45 -8.28 11.07 4.31
CA TYR A 45 -8.18 12.40 4.90
C TYR A 45 -7.06 12.48 5.93
N TYR A 46 -6.99 11.51 6.84
CA TYR A 46 -5.94 11.43 7.86
C TYR A 46 -4.53 11.51 7.25
N LEU A 47 -4.27 10.76 6.17
CA LEU A 47 -2.96 10.72 5.51
C LEU A 47 -2.67 12.01 4.74
N ARG A 48 -3.66 12.56 4.04
CA ARG A 48 -3.50 13.78 3.23
C ARG A 48 -3.27 15.03 4.08
N GLU A 49 -3.92 15.14 5.25
CA GLU A 49 -3.66 16.22 6.22
C GLU A 49 -2.20 16.23 6.71
N ARG A 50 -1.53 15.08 6.64
CA ARG A 50 -0.11 14.91 7.00
C ARG A 50 0.83 15.01 5.80
N GLY A 51 0.31 15.36 4.61
CA GLY A 51 1.10 15.55 3.40
C GLY A 51 1.40 14.27 2.61
N PHE A 52 0.79 13.13 2.96
CA PHE A 52 1.02 11.87 2.26
C PHE A 52 0.05 11.68 1.08
N LYS A 53 0.52 10.98 0.05
CA LYS A 53 -0.34 10.53 -1.06
C LYS A 53 -1.14 9.31 -0.62
N ALA A 54 -2.45 9.35 -0.81
CA ALA A 54 -3.35 8.25 -0.43
C ALA A 54 -4.44 7.99 -1.49
N LEU A 55 -4.76 6.70 -1.67
CA LEU A 55 -5.75 6.14 -2.60
C LEU A 55 -6.70 5.19 -1.87
N ASN A 56 -7.98 5.20 -2.25
CA ASN A 56 -8.94 4.20 -1.80
C ASN A 56 -8.81 2.93 -2.63
N LEU A 57 -8.63 1.77 -2.01
CA LEU A 57 -8.69 0.45 -2.64
C LEU A 57 -9.50 -0.50 -1.76
N ASP A 58 -10.35 -1.32 -2.38
CA ASP A 58 -11.21 -2.25 -1.64
C ASP A 58 -10.40 -3.46 -1.14
N ALA A 59 -9.41 -3.91 -1.91
CA ALA A 59 -8.60 -5.06 -1.57
C ALA A 59 -7.14 -4.96 -2.04
N PRO A 60 -6.22 -5.76 -1.47
CA PRO A 60 -4.82 -5.83 -1.92
C PRO A 60 -4.67 -6.25 -3.39
N ILE A 61 -5.64 -6.99 -3.94
CA ILE A 61 -5.60 -7.43 -5.34
C ILE A 61 -5.66 -6.24 -6.31
N ASP A 62 -6.39 -5.18 -5.96
CA ASP A 62 -6.46 -3.97 -6.77
C ASP A 62 -5.09 -3.30 -6.86
N LEU A 63 -4.32 -3.37 -5.77
CA LEU A 63 -2.96 -2.85 -5.75
C LEU A 63 -2.02 -3.64 -6.65
N PHE A 64 -2.15 -4.97 -6.68
CA PHE A 64 -1.34 -5.81 -7.55
C PHE A 64 -1.66 -5.61 -9.04
N ASN A 65 -2.89 -5.21 -9.37
CA ASN A 65 -3.26 -4.82 -10.73
C ASN A 65 -2.66 -3.46 -11.16
N LEU A 66 -2.37 -2.59 -10.20
CA LEU A 66 -1.76 -1.27 -10.44
C LEU A 66 -0.23 -1.31 -10.45
N ALA A 67 0.36 -2.20 -9.65
CA ALA A 67 1.80 -2.30 -9.51
C ALA A 67 2.47 -2.83 -10.78
N THR A 68 3.63 -2.28 -11.10
CA THR A 68 4.45 -2.66 -12.25
C THR A 68 5.82 -3.19 -11.81
N LYS A 69 6.61 -3.68 -12.77
CA LYS A 69 7.94 -4.23 -12.50
C LYS A 69 8.83 -3.15 -11.84
N GLY A 70 9.34 -3.48 -10.65
CA GLY A 70 10.22 -2.60 -9.87
C GLY A 70 9.50 -1.79 -8.79
N ASP A 71 8.17 -1.83 -8.75
CA ASP A 71 7.41 -1.28 -7.64
C ASP A 71 7.55 -2.14 -6.39
N LYS A 72 7.50 -1.49 -5.22
CA LYS A 72 7.55 -2.17 -3.92
C LYS A 72 6.18 -2.12 -3.26
N VAL A 73 5.69 -3.26 -2.82
CA VAL A 73 4.41 -3.37 -2.12
C VAL A 73 4.63 -3.87 -0.70
N TYR A 74 4.05 -3.15 0.26
CA TYR A 74 4.01 -3.50 1.67
C TYR A 74 2.55 -3.62 2.10
N LEU A 75 2.24 -4.66 2.88
CA LEU A 75 0.88 -4.92 3.35
C LEU A 75 0.85 -4.83 4.88
N ILE A 76 -0.08 -4.07 5.43
CA ILE A 76 -0.40 -4.04 6.86
C ILE A 76 -1.82 -4.59 7.01
N THR A 77 -1.88 -5.88 7.32
CA THR A 77 -3.12 -6.67 7.37
C THR A 77 -3.67 -6.76 8.80
N PRO A 78 -4.94 -7.18 8.98
CA PRO A 78 -5.52 -7.43 10.30
C PRO A 78 -4.69 -8.35 11.19
N GLU A 79 -4.04 -9.35 10.58
CA GLU A 79 -3.21 -10.35 11.23
C GLU A 79 -1.80 -9.83 11.59
N GLU A 80 -1.55 -8.52 11.42
CA GLU A 80 -0.29 -7.82 11.73
C GLU A 80 0.94 -8.32 10.96
N ASN A 81 0.75 -9.15 9.94
CA ASN A 81 1.84 -9.66 9.13
C ASN A 81 2.21 -8.64 8.05
N THR A 82 3.41 -8.06 8.18
CA THR A 82 4.05 -7.31 7.09
C THR A 82 4.73 -8.30 6.16
N LEU A 83 4.10 -8.59 5.02
CA LEU A 83 4.69 -9.46 4.00
C LEU A 83 5.57 -8.63 3.04
N PRO A 84 6.89 -8.86 2.97
CA PRO A 84 7.73 -8.25 1.96
C PRO A 84 7.57 -8.95 0.60
N LEU A 85 7.27 -8.12 -0.41
CA LEU A 85 7.46 -8.30 -1.86
C LEU A 85 7.07 -9.65 -2.49
N ILE A 86 5.93 -9.67 -3.18
CA ILE A 86 5.71 -10.58 -4.31
C ILE A 86 6.38 -9.92 -5.53
N ASN A 87 7.41 -10.56 -6.09
CA ASN A 87 7.84 -10.26 -7.47
C ASN A 87 6.70 -10.70 -8.40
N TYR A 88 5.72 -9.83 -8.60
CA TYR A 88 4.60 -10.14 -9.48
C TYR A 88 5.08 -9.99 -10.93
N TYR A 89 5.26 -11.13 -11.60
CA TYR A 89 5.28 -11.19 -13.05
C TYR A 89 3.82 -11.16 -13.51
N PRO A 90 3.35 -10.12 -14.22
CA PRO A 90 2.10 -10.26 -14.93
C PRO A 90 2.30 -11.42 -15.92
N PHE A 91 1.50 -12.47 -15.78
CA PHE A 91 1.31 -13.53 -16.78
C PHE A 91 0.68 -12.93 -18.04
N LEU A 92 1.40 -12.06 -18.73
CA LEU A 92 1.10 -11.51 -20.04
C LEU A 92 2.43 -11.23 -20.75
N GLU A 93 3.30 -12.24 -20.85
CA GLU A 93 4.04 -12.35 -22.09
C GLU A 93 2.97 -12.54 -23.17
N LYS A 94 2.77 -11.49 -23.98
CA LYS A 94 2.01 -11.61 -25.21
C LYS A 94 2.58 -12.81 -25.95
N VAL A 95 1.78 -13.86 -26.09
CA VAL A 95 2.01 -14.86 -27.13
C VAL A 95 1.85 -14.10 -28.44
N GLU A 96 2.97 -13.71 -29.04
CA GLU A 96 2.99 -13.34 -30.44
C GLU A 96 2.61 -14.60 -31.23
N VAL A 97 1.46 -14.53 -31.90
CA VAL A 97 0.99 -15.54 -32.86
C VAL A 97 1.44 -15.12 -34.25
#